data_AF-A0AAU6XWE1-F1
#
_entry.id   AF-A0AAU6XWE1-F1
#
_cell.length_a   1.000
_cell.length_b   1.000
_cell.length_c   1.000
_cell.angle_alpha   90.00
_cell.angle_beta   90.00
_cell.angle_gamma   90.00
#
_symmetry.space_group_name_H-M   'P 1'
#
loop_
_entity.id
_entity.type
_entity.pdbx_description
1 polymer ?
#
loop_
_entity_poly.entity_id
_entity_poly.type
_entity_poly.pdbx_seq_one_letter_code
_entity_poly.pdbx_strand_id
1 'polypeptide(L)'
;MSNRLRTEIQEEEAEKELVVEERPVQDVPENFFTNLLSKGVVTTDDVTRALPFVFFLALLGMVYIANRHVAENTLRNIDKLSKEVKGLSWDFKTTKAEMAYKSTLTEVAKRADTLGVTESVEPPQKLTDAEVVK
;
A
#
# COMPACT_ATOMS: atom_id res chain seq x y z
N MET A 1 52.28 -59.07 22.90
CA MET A 1 52.27 -58.13 21.75
C MET A 1 51.17 -57.13 22.02
N SER A 2 51.48 -55.98 22.63
CA SER A 2 50.50 -54.93 22.95
C SER A 2 50.54 -53.87 21.85
N ASN A 3 49.42 -53.67 21.16
CA ASN A 3 49.32 -52.79 20.01
C ASN A 3 49.17 -51.33 20.46
N ARG A 4 50.23 -50.53 20.26
CA ARG A 4 50.26 -49.07 20.52
C ARG A 4 49.13 -48.29 19.82
N LEU A 5 48.65 -48.80 18.70
CA LEU A 5 47.57 -48.19 17.91
C LEU A 5 46.25 -48.09 18.68
N ARG A 6 45.96 -49.02 19.59
CA ARG A 6 44.69 -48.99 20.36
C ARG A 6 44.70 -47.92 21.43
N THR A 7 45.88 -47.59 21.97
CA THR A 7 46.05 -46.54 22.98
C THR A 7 45.94 -45.15 22.36
N GLU A 8 46.49 -44.94 21.15
CA GLU A 8 46.40 -43.67 20.43
C GLU A 8 44.97 -43.36 19.97
N ILE A 9 44.21 -44.37 19.51
CA ILE A 9 42.78 -44.20 19.17
C ILE A 9 41.95 -43.86 20.42
N GLN A 10 42.32 -44.42 21.56
CA GLN A 10 41.62 -44.23 22.83
C GLN A 10 41.98 -42.89 23.48
N GLU A 11 43.21 -42.39 23.27
CA GLU A 11 43.63 -41.03 23.59
C GLU A 11 43.00 -40.00 22.63
N GLU A 12 42.89 -40.28 21.32
CA GLU A 12 42.17 -39.43 20.37
C GLU A 12 40.64 -39.41 20.63
N GLU A 13 40.02 -40.53 21.00
CA GLU A 13 38.60 -40.58 21.38
C GLU A 13 38.36 -39.91 22.73
N ALA A 14 39.27 -40.05 23.70
CA ALA A 14 39.21 -39.33 24.98
C ALA A 14 39.47 -37.83 24.81
N GLU A 15 40.40 -37.42 23.95
CA GLU A 15 40.60 -36.02 23.56
C GLU A 15 39.40 -35.49 22.76
N LYS A 16 38.77 -36.29 21.89
CA LYS A 16 37.54 -35.89 21.18
C LYS A 16 36.33 -35.81 22.13
N GLU A 17 36.21 -36.65 23.16
CA GLU A 17 35.18 -36.55 24.21
C GLU A 17 35.43 -35.38 25.18
N LEU A 18 36.69 -35.12 25.56
CA LEU A 18 37.09 -33.99 26.40
C LEU A 18 37.06 -32.65 25.63
N VAL A 19 37.13 -32.69 24.30
CA VAL A 19 37.06 -31.54 23.37
C VAL A 19 35.71 -31.54 22.60
N VAL A 20 34.67 -32.22 23.09
CA VAL A 20 33.28 -31.85 22.75
C VAL A 20 32.94 -30.56 23.48
N GLU A 21 33.50 -29.47 22.96
CA GLU A 21 32.83 -28.22 22.66
C GLU A 21 31.75 -27.77 23.68
N GLU A 22 32.17 -27.30 24.86
CA GLU A 22 31.49 -26.12 25.40
C GLU A 22 31.84 -24.96 24.48
N ARG A 23 31.07 -24.80 23.38
CA ARG A 23 31.04 -23.49 22.71
C ARG A 23 30.67 -22.48 23.77
N PRO A 24 31.48 -21.44 24.02
CA PRO A 24 31.03 -20.34 24.87
C PRO A 24 29.73 -19.85 24.25
N VAL A 25 28.62 -20.05 24.96
CA VAL A 25 27.30 -19.57 24.55
C VAL A 25 27.48 -18.07 24.37
N GLN A 26 27.52 -17.63 23.11
CA GLN A 26 27.66 -16.22 22.75
C GLN A 26 26.72 -15.44 23.65
N ASP A 27 27.26 -14.45 24.36
CA ASP A 27 26.54 -13.59 25.30
C ASP A 27 25.33 -12.99 24.58
N VAL A 28 24.21 -13.70 24.69
CA VAL A 28 22.94 -13.26 24.12
C VAL A 28 22.61 -11.99 24.86
N PRO A 29 22.38 -10.87 24.14
CA PRO A 29 22.21 -9.58 24.77
C PRO A 29 21.12 -9.67 25.84
N GLU A 30 21.28 -8.92 26.94
CA GLU A 30 20.40 -8.84 28.11
C GLU A 30 19.00 -8.26 27.78
N ASN A 31 18.43 -8.67 26.66
CA ASN A 31 17.10 -8.32 26.24
C ASN A 31 16.15 -9.16 27.09
N PHE A 32 15.23 -8.49 27.78
CA PHE A 32 14.18 -9.06 28.64
C PHE A 32 13.60 -10.43 28.21
N PHE A 33 13.46 -10.68 26.92
CA PHE A 33 13.02 -11.95 26.36
C PHE A 33 13.98 -13.12 26.61
N THR A 34 15.30 -12.93 26.47
CA THR A 34 16.30 -13.98 26.70
C THR A 34 16.34 -14.35 28.17
N ASN A 35 16.27 -13.36 29.07
CA ASN A 35 16.21 -13.58 30.53
C ASN A 35 14.91 -14.26 31.00
N LEU A 36 13.80 -14.06 30.28
CA LEU A 36 12.52 -14.71 30.56
C LEU A 36 12.46 -16.14 30.02
N LEU A 37 13.09 -16.41 28.86
CA LEU A 37 13.17 -17.75 28.28
C LEU A 37 14.28 -18.63 28.90
N SER A 38 15.41 -18.04 29.29
CA SER A 38 16.58 -18.78 29.81
C SER A 38 16.41 -19.16 31.28
N LYS A 39 15.74 -18.32 32.07
CA LYS A 39 15.44 -18.60 33.47
C LYS A 39 14.20 -19.48 33.48
N GLY A 40 14.38 -20.79 33.59
CA GLY A 40 13.34 -21.84 33.56
C GLY A 40 12.27 -21.71 34.65
N VAL A 41 11.49 -20.62 34.60
CA VAL A 41 10.37 -20.31 35.48
C VAL A 41 9.06 -20.90 34.96
N VAL A 42 9.09 -21.58 33.81
CA VAL A 42 7.92 -22.21 33.18
C VAL A 42 8.11 -23.72 33.19
N THR A 43 7.28 -24.41 33.96
CA THR A 43 7.26 -25.87 34.03
C THR A 43 6.79 -26.46 32.70
N THR A 44 7.28 -27.64 32.30
CA THR A 44 6.90 -28.31 31.04
C THR A 44 5.38 -28.52 30.90
N ASP A 45 4.67 -28.69 32.02
CA ASP A 45 3.20 -28.81 32.04
C ASP A 45 2.51 -27.49 31.64
N ASP A 46 3.01 -26.36 32.14
CA ASP A 46 2.49 -25.02 31.84
C ASP A 46 2.72 -24.64 30.37
N VAL A 47 3.87 -25.00 29.80
CA VAL A 47 4.16 -24.79 28.37
C VAL A 47 3.18 -25.56 27.49
N THR A 48 2.90 -26.82 27.84
CA THR A 48 1.98 -27.68 27.09
C THR A 48 0.54 -27.17 27.17
N ARG A 49 0.16 -26.59 28.32
CA ARG A 49 -1.14 -25.94 28.51
C ARG A 49 -1.29 -24.61 27.77
N ALA A 50 -0.20 -23.84 27.61
CA ALA A 50 -0.18 -22.56 26.92
C ALA A 50 0.02 -22.67 25.39
N LEU A 51 0.51 -23.81 24.90
CA LEU A 51 0.73 -24.11 23.48
C LEU A 51 -0.46 -23.75 22.55
N PRO A 52 -1.72 -24.14 22.84
CA PRO A 52 -2.86 -23.76 21.99
C PRO A 52 -3.10 -22.23 21.95
N PHE A 53 -2.79 -21.51 23.03
CA PHE A 53 -2.92 -20.06 23.09
C PHE A 53 -1.82 -19.35 22.25
N VAL A 54 -0.58 -19.84 22.31
CA VAL A 54 0.50 -19.34 21.44
C VAL A 54 0.18 -19.57 19.97
N PHE A 55 -0.38 -20.74 19.64
CA PHE A 55 -0.80 -21.06 18.28
C PHE A 55 -1.93 -20.13 17.80
N PHE A 56 -2.88 -19.79 18.67
CA PHE A 56 -3.91 -18.81 18.39
C PHE A 56 -3.32 -17.42 18.09
N LEU A 57 -2.34 -16.96 18.88
CA LEU A 57 -1.64 -15.70 18.62
C LEU A 57 -0.85 -15.71 17.31
N ALA A 58 -0.21 -16.83 16.99
CA ALA A 58 0.49 -17.00 15.71
C ALA A 58 -0.50 -16.93 14.52
N LEU A 59 -1.66 -17.58 14.64
CA LEU A 59 -2.73 -17.50 13.65
C LEU A 59 -3.22 -16.04 13.50
N LEU A 60 -3.46 -15.35 14.61
CA LEU A 60 -3.87 -13.94 14.59
C LEU A 60 -2.81 -13.05 13.92
N GLY A 61 -1.52 -13.29 14.20
CA GLY A 61 -0.41 -12.62 13.55
C GLY A 61 -0.36 -12.88 12.04
N MET A 62 -0.59 -14.12 11.62
CA MET A 62 -0.69 -14.48 10.20
C MET A 62 -1.85 -13.74 9.50
N VAL A 63 -3.03 -13.71 10.12
CA VAL A 63 -4.20 -12.97 9.60
C VAL A 63 -3.90 -11.47 9.52
N TYR A 64 -3.22 -10.92 10.52
CA TYR A 64 -2.81 -9.52 10.52
C TYR A 64 -1.87 -9.18 9.36
N ILE A 65 -0.84 -10.01 9.12
CA ILE A 65 0.09 -9.83 8.00
C ILE A 65 -0.64 -9.95 6.66
N ALA A 66 -1.55 -10.91 6.53
CA ALA A 66 -2.37 -11.06 5.33
C ALA A 66 -3.23 -9.81 5.06
N ASN A 67 -3.93 -9.31 6.07
CA ASN A 67 -4.74 -8.09 5.97
C ASN A 67 -3.89 -6.86 5.63
N ARG A 68 -2.69 -6.76 6.21
CA ARG A 68 -1.74 -5.69 5.90
C ARG A 68 -1.36 -5.69 4.41
N HIS A 69 -1.11 -6.85 3.83
CA HIS A 69 -0.74 -6.94 2.41
C HIS A 69 -1.90 -6.52 1.49
N VAL A 70 -3.14 -6.89 1.83
CA VAL A 70 -4.33 -6.45 1.10
C VAL A 70 -4.52 -4.93 1.19
N ALA A 71 -4.31 -4.35 2.37
CA ALA A 71 -4.39 -2.91 2.58
C ALA A 71 -3.34 -2.15 1.75
N GLU A 72 -2.10 -2.64 1.69
CA GLU A 72 -1.05 -2.02 0.88
C GLU A 72 -1.40 -2.03 -0.62
N ASN A 73 -1.90 -3.16 -1.13
CA ASN A 73 -2.31 -3.28 -2.53
C ASN A 73 -3.48 -2.34 -2.84
N THR A 74 -4.44 -2.23 -1.92
CA THR A 74 -5.59 -1.33 -2.04
C THR A 74 -5.13 0.13 -2.06
N LEU A 75 -4.19 0.51 -1.18
CA LEU A 75 -3.64 1.87 -1.14
C LEU A 75 -2.97 2.24 -2.47
N ARG A 76 -2.16 1.34 -3.04
CA ARG A 76 -1.53 1.56 -4.35
C ARG A 76 -2.57 1.73 -5.47
N ASN A 77 -3.68 1.01 -5.40
CA ASN A 77 -4.76 1.14 -6.38
C ASN A 77 -5.48 2.49 -6.23
N ILE A 78 -5.76 2.92 -4.99
CA ILE A 78 -6.35 4.24 -4.72
C ILE A 78 -5.48 5.35 -5.31
N ASP A 79 -4.15 5.29 -5.13
CA ASP A 79 -3.24 6.30 -5.68
C ASP A 79 -3.27 6.34 -7.21
N LYS A 80 -3.35 5.17 -7.87
CA LYS A 80 -3.46 5.09 -9.34
C LYS A 80 -4.79 5.67 -9.82
N LEU A 81 -5.90 5.24 -9.23
CA LEU A 81 -7.25 5.72 -9.58
C LEU A 81 -7.37 7.23 -9.34
N SER A 82 -6.82 7.75 -8.24
CA SER A 82 -6.82 9.19 -7.93
C SER A 82 -6.10 10.00 -9.02
N LYS A 83 -4.96 9.51 -9.53
CA LYS A 83 -4.24 10.14 -10.65
C LYS A 83 -5.07 10.11 -11.93
N GLU A 84 -5.71 9.00 -12.23
CA GLU A 84 -6.56 8.85 -13.41
C GLU A 84 -7.77 9.79 -13.37
N VAL A 85 -8.49 9.82 -12.25
CA VAL A 85 -9.63 10.74 -12.02
C VAL A 85 -9.18 12.20 -12.16
N LYS A 86 -8.00 12.54 -11.62
CA LYS A 86 -7.44 13.88 -11.76
C LYS A 86 -7.20 14.17 -13.24
N GLY A 87 -6.54 13.28 -13.98
CA GLY A 87 -6.31 13.39 -15.42
C GLY A 87 -7.60 13.65 -16.20
N LEU A 88 -8.59 12.78 -16.01
CA LEU A 88 -9.90 12.90 -16.66
C LEU A 88 -10.62 14.21 -16.33
N SER A 89 -10.45 14.70 -15.10
CA SER A 89 -11.00 16.00 -14.68
C SER A 89 -10.33 17.18 -15.39
N TRP A 90 -9.04 17.08 -15.72
CA TRP A 90 -8.34 18.10 -16.52
C TRP A 90 -8.87 18.12 -17.95
N ASP A 91 -9.04 16.95 -18.56
CA ASP A 91 -9.58 16.83 -19.92
C ASP A 91 -10.99 17.42 -19.98
N PHE A 92 -11.86 17.04 -19.05
CA PHE A 92 -13.21 17.59 -18.94
C PHE A 92 -13.21 19.12 -18.83
N LYS A 93 -12.38 19.69 -17.95
CA LYS A 93 -12.28 21.14 -17.79
C LYS A 93 -11.80 21.82 -19.08
N THR A 94 -10.86 21.21 -19.78
CA THR A 94 -10.27 21.75 -21.01
C THR A 94 -11.30 21.74 -22.13
N THR A 95 -11.97 20.60 -22.37
CA THR A 95 -13.03 20.50 -23.38
C THR A 95 -14.22 21.40 -23.05
N LYS A 96 -14.57 21.54 -21.76
CA LYS A 96 -15.62 22.48 -21.33
C LYS A 96 -15.23 23.93 -21.60
N ALA A 97 -13.98 24.31 -21.35
CA ALA A 97 -13.48 25.65 -21.64
C ALA A 97 -13.47 25.93 -23.15
N GLU A 98 -13.07 24.94 -23.96
CA GLU A 98 -13.11 25.05 -25.42
C GLU A 98 -14.55 25.18 -25.94
N MET A 99 -15.49 24.39 -25.40
CA MET A 99 -16.91 24.52 -25.75
C MET A 99 -17.44 25.91 -25.37
N ALA A 100 -17.15 26.39 -24.16
CA ALA A 100 -17.55 27.72 -23.73
C ALA A 100 -16.98 28.82 -24.64
N TYR A 101 -15.71 28.71 -25.05
CA TYR A 101 -15.08 29.63 -26.00
C TYR A 101 -15.80 29.60 -27.37
N LYS A 102 -16.11 28.41 -27.89
CA LYS A 102 -16.88 28.27 -29.15
C LYS A 102 -18.30 28.82 -29.04
N SER A 103 -18.92 28.76 -27.87
CA SER A 103 -20.26 29.30 -27.59
C SER A 103 -20.29 30.81 -27.35
N THR A 104 -19.15 31.50 -27.34
CA THR A 104 -19.12 32.96 -27.17
C THR A 104 -19.75 33.65 -28.38
N LEU A 105 -20.56 34.69 -28.16
CA LEU A 105 -21.31 35.41 -29.22
C LEU A 105 -20.40 35.84 -30.38
N THR A 106 -19.22 36.39 -30.09
CA THR A 106 -18.26 36.81 -31.12
C THR A 106 -17.73 35.65 -31.97
N GLU A 107 -17.53 34.48 -31.38
CA GLU A 107 -17.07 33.28 -32.07
C GLU A 107 -18.20 32.60 -32.85
N VAL A 108 -19.43 32.66 -32.33
CA VAL A 108 -20.63 32.19 -33.01
C VAL A 108 -20.96 33.09 -34.20
N ALA A 109 -20.94 34.42 -34.03
CA ALA A 109 -21.17 35.39 -35.10
C ALA A 109 -20.20 35.16 -36.28
N LYS A 110 -18.89 35.05 -36.01
CA LYS A 110 -17.88 34.74 -37.04
C LYS A 110 -18.15 33.45 -37.81
N ARG A 111 -18.68 32.41 -37.14
CA ARG A 111 -19.05 31.15 -37.80
C ARG A 111 -20.37 31.28 -38.56
N ALA A 112 -21.32 32.01 -38.00
CA ALA A 112 -22.64 32.26 -38.58
C ALA A 112 -22.61 33.22 -39.78
N ASP A 113 -21.58 34.06 -39.91
CA ASP A 113 -21.32 34.90 -41.09
C ASP A 113 -21.17 34.05 -42.36
N THR A 114 -20.58 32.85 -42.24
CA THR A 114 -20.49 31.91 -43.38
C THR A 114 -21.85 31.33 -43.77
N LEU A 115 -22.82 31.39 -42.86
CA LEU A 115 -24.21 30.96 -43.05
C LEU A 115 -25.13 32.14 -43.41
N GLY A 116 -24.61 33.36 -43.51
CA GLY A 116 -25.38 34.56 -43.84
C GLY A 116 -26.25 35.09 -42.71
N VAL A 117 -26.00 34.70 -41.46
CA VAL A 117 -26.81 35.10 -40.29
C VAL A 117 -26.05 36.15 -39.48
N THR A 118 -26.65 37.33 -39.32
CA THR A 118 -26.07 38.48 -38.59
C THR A 118 -26.70 38.69 -37.22
N GLU A 119 -25.92 39.21 -36.27
CA GLU A 119 -26.40 39.55 -34.93
C GLU A 119 -27.40 40.71 -34.96
N SER A 120 -28.51 40.58 -34.22
CA SER A 120 -29.50 41.66 -34.07
C SER A 120 -28.96 42.70 -33.09
N VAL A 121 -28.43 43.80 -33.62
CA VAL A 121 -27.88 44.91 -32.83
C VAL A 121 -28.99 45.79 -32.24
N GLU A 122 -30.17 45.79 -32.88
CA GLU A 122 -31.31 46.58 -32.42
C GLU A 122 -32.11 45.83 -31.35
N PRO A 123 -32.48 46.50 -30.23
CA PRO A 123 -33.35 45.91 -29.23
C PRO A 123 -34.74 45.65 -29.82
N PRO A 124 -35.43 44.56 -29.42
CA PRO A 124 -36.74 44.23 -29.94
C PRO A 124 -37.74 45.33 -29.60
N GLN A 125 -38.39 45.88 -30.64
CA GLN A 125 -39.38 46.92 -30.46
C GLN A 125 -40.68 46.30 -29.92
N LYS A 126 -41.24 46.94 -28.88
CA LYS A 126 -42.56 46.57 -28.37
C LYS A 126 -43.59 46.98 -29.42
N LEU A 127 -44.24 45.99 -30.04
CA LEU A 127 -45.39 46.23 -30.90
C LEU A 127 -46.54 46.71 -29.99
N THR A 128 -46.74 48.02 -29.93
CA THR A 128 -47.97 48.62 -29.44
C THR A 128 -48.80 49.03 -30.64
N ASP A 129 -50.07 48.65 -30.62
CA ASP A 129 -51.05 49.01 -31.65
C ASP A 129 -51.28 50.53 -31.63
N ALA A 130 -50.40 51.28 -32.30
CA ALA A 130 -50.54 52.70 -32.53
C ALA A 130 -49.98 53.03 -33.92
N GLU A 131 -50.88 52.93 -34.89
CA GLU A 131 -50.93 53.65 -36.16
C GLU A 131 -49.61 53.99 -36.86
N VAL A 132 -49.36 53.23 -37.92
CA VAL A 132 -48.57 53.67 -39.08
C VAL A 132 -49.28 54.88 -39.70
N VAL A 133 -48.78 56.09 -39.42
CA VAL A 133 -49.12 57.28 -40.21
C VAL A 133 -48.06 57.45 -41.30
N LYS A 134 -48.57 57.38 -42.54
CA LYS A 134 -47.98 57.65 -43.86
C LYS A 134 -46.68 58.45 -43.93
#